data_AF-A0A839JDP7-F1
#
_entry.id   AF-A0A839JDP7-F1
#
_cell.length_a   1.000
_cell.length_b   1.000
_cell.length_c   1.000
_cell.angle_alpha   90.00
_cell.angle_beta   90.00
_cell.angle_gamma   90.00
#
_symmetry.space_group_name_H-M   'P 1'
#
loop_
_entity.id
_entity.type
_entity.pdbx_description
1 polymer ?
#
loop_
_entity_poly.entity_id
_entity_poly.type
_entity_poly.pdbx_seq_one_letter_code
_entity_poly.pdbx_strand_id
1 'polypeptide(L)'
;MDAEVIGALLDGFTCPWTFSRAFDTVLDTDEAWRAVARLPGIDGVRTAGSARALEHGLDDLVRRARADARVAALVVADGELHPDHVPWLARAGVRQFHVADQVRPGGSRKAYVDEGLVRSWRRLVDTEVAHARR
;
A
#
# COMPACT_ATOMS: atom_id res chain seq x y z
N MET A 1 13.43 -10.46 4.37
CA MET A 1 12.89 -10.74 3.02
C MET A 1 14.00 -11.38 2.22
N ASP A 2 13.73 -12.48 1.53
CA ASP A 2 14.74 -13.22 0.76
C ASP A 2 14.83 -12.68 -0.67
N ALA A 3 15.69 -11.68 -0.89
CA ALA A 3 15.82 -11.02 -2.19
C ALA A 3 16.38 -11.94 -3.28
N GLU A 4 17.14 -12.97 -2.90
CA GLU A 4 17.70 -13.95 -3.84
C GLU A 4 16.60 -14.86 -4.39
N VAL A 5 15.78 -15.42 -3.50
CA VAL A 5 14.62 -16.24 -3.89
C VAL A 5 13.63 -15.43 -4.72
N ILE A 6 13.38 -14.17 -4.36
CA ILE A 6 12.52 -13.28 -5.15
C ILE A 6 13.11 -13.03 -6.54
N GLY A 7 14.42 -12.77 -6.63
CA GLY A 7 15.10 -12.59 -7.91
C GLY A 7 14.98 -13.80 -8.82
N ALA A 8 15.14 -15.01 -8.26
CA ALA A 8 14.96 -16.26 -9.00
C ALA A 8 13.50 -16.50 -9.45
N LEU A 9 12.52 -16.18 -8.61
CA LEU A 9 11.09 -16.30 -8.93
C LEU A 9 10.66 -15.36 -10.07
N LEU A 10 11.33 -14.21 -10.19
CA LEU A 10 11.01 -13.17 -11.17
C LEU A 10 11.89 -13.24 -12.42
N ASP A 11 12.81 -14.22 -12.50
CA ASP A 11 13.63 -14.39 -13.69
C ASP A 11 12.75 -14.66 -14.92
N GLY A 12 13.00 -13.91 -16.00
CA GLY A 12 12.18 -13.92 -17.21
C GLY A 12 10.79 -13.27 -17.08
N PHE A 13 10.39 -12.77 -15.91
CA PHE A 13 9.11 -12.09 -15.73
C PHE A 13 9.22 -10.62 -16.16
N THR A 14 8.41 -10.21 -17.15
CA THR A 14 8.54 -8.89 -17.80
C THR A 14 7.46 -7.88 -17.41
N CYS A 15 6.42 -8.30 -16.67
CA CYS A 15 5.35 -7.38 -16.27
C CYS A 15 5.65 -6.74 -14.90
N PRO A 16 5.10 -5.55 -14.64
CA PRO A 16 5.11 -4.97 -13.31
C PRO A 16 4.48 -5.92 -12.29
N TRP A 17 4.98 -5.89 -11.06
CA TRP A 17 4.47 -6.73 -9.98
C TRP A 17 4.52 -6.00 -8.63
N THR A 18 3.57 -6.35 -7.77
CA THR A 18 3.40 -5.74 -6.45
C THR A 18 3.73 -6.75 -5.35
N PHE A 19 4.57 -6.35 -4.39
CA PHE A 19 4.86 -7.18 -3.21
C PHE A 19 3.66 -7.23 -2.26
N SER A 20 3.34 -8.41 -1.73
CA SER A 20 2.15 -8.63 -0.88
C SER A 20 2.33 -8.12 0.57
N ARG A 21 1.29 -8.24 1.40
CA ARG A 21 1.34 -7.92 2.84
C ARG A 21 2.35 -8.76 3.64
N ALA A 22 2.95 -9.79 3.05
CA ALA A 22 4.10 -10.47 3.62
C ALA A 22 5.28 -9.51 3.90
N PHE A 23 5.29 -8.32 3.30
CA PHE A 23 6.27 -7.29 3.61
C PHE A 23 6.21 -6.82 5.08
N ASP A 24 5.03 -6.80 5.69
CA ASP A 24 4.87 -6.29 7.06
C ASP A 24 5.38 -7.26 8.15
N THR A 25 5.81 -8.47 7.77
CA THR A 25 6.34 -9.48 8.69
C THR A 25 7.87 -9.53 8.69
N VAL A 26 8.53 -8.60 8.00
CA VAL A 26 10.00 -8.49 8.01
C VAL A 26 10.51 -8.03 9.37
N LEU A 27 11.67 -8.55 9.79
CA LEU A 27 12.31 -8.18 11.06
C LEU A 27 12.93 -6.77 11.02
N ASP A 28 13.66 -6.45 9.94
CA ASP A 28 14.25 -5.14 9.71
C ASP A 28 13.52 -4.45 8.55
N THR A 29 12.65 -3.50 8.90
CA THR A 29 11.87 -2.73 7.93
C THR A 29 12.78 -1.81 7.09
N ASP A 30 13.85 -1.27 7.67
CA ASP A 30 14.77 -0.36 6.99
C ASP A 30 15.63 -1.06 5.95
N GLU A 31 16.10 -2.25 6.26
CA GLU A 31 16.74 -3.12 5.29
C GLU A 31 15.76 -3.58 4.21
N ALA A 32 14.55 -4.00 4.59
CA ALA A 32 13.55 -4.48 3.64
C ALA A 32 13.18 -3.42 2.59
N TRP A 33 12.98 -2.16 2.98
CA TRP A 33 12.70 -1.08 2.02
C TRP A 33 13.90 -0.77 1.10
N ARG A 34 15.12 -0.80 1.63
CA ARG A 34 16.34 -0.63 0.81
C ARG A 34 16.49 -1.75 -0.22
N ALA A 35 16.11 -2.97 0.14
CA ALA A 35 16.17 -4.13 -0.75
C ALA A 35 15.06 -4.10 -1.80
N VAL A 36 13.80 -3.91 -1.39
CA VAL A 36 12.64 -3.97 -2.30
C VAL A 36 12.69 -2.89 -3.38
N ALA A 37 13.19 -1.69 -3.04
CA ALA A 37 13.34 -0.59 -3.99
C ALA A 37 14.37 -0.85 -5.10
N ARG A 38 15.18 -1.91 -4.98
CA ARG A 38 16.17 -2.33 -5.99
C ARG A 38 15.71 -3.51 -6.83
N LEU A 39 14.57 -4.11 -6.50
CA LEU A 39 14.07 -5.27 -7.25
C LEU A 39 13.53 -4.82 -8.61
N PRO A 40 13.87 -5.52 -9.71
CA PRO A 40 13.40 -5.16 -11.04
C PRO A 40 11.89 -5.38 -11.17
N GLY A 41 11.19 -4.45 -11.82
CA GLY A 41 9.76 -4.58 -12.13
C GLY A 41 8.80 -4.33 -10.97
N ILE A 42 9.29 -4.03 -9.77
CA ILE A 42 8.44 -3.67 -8.63
C ILE A 42 7.67 -2.37 -8.92
N ASP A 43 6.35 -2.39 -8.74
CA ASP A 43 5.49 -1.22 -8.94
C ASP A 43 4.69 -0.82 -7.69
N GLY A 44 4.71 -1.68 -6.67
CA GLY A 44 3.97 -1.48 -5.43
C GLY A 44 4.42 -2.43 -4.32
N VAL A 45 4.23 -2.02 -3.08
CA VAL A 45 4.42 -2.81 -1.87
C VAL A 45 3.18 -2.63 -1.02
N ARG A 46 2.39 -3.70 -0.88
CA ARG A 46 1.24 -3.71 0.04
C ARG A 46 1.72 -3.71 1.47
N THR A 47 1.37 -2.68 2.22
CA THR A 47 1.86 -2.48 3.59
C THR A 47 0.88 -1.66 4.42
N ALA A 48 0.78 -2.02 5.70
CA ALA A 48 0.16 -1.23 6.74
C ALA A 48 1.18 -0.42 7.56
N GLY A 49 2.48 -0.61 7.32
CA GLY A 49 3.55 -0.20 8.24
C GLY A 49 3.62 -1.06 9.52
N SER A 50 2.83 -2.13 9.60
CA SER A 50 2.73 -3.00 10.78
C SER A 50 2.18 -4.38 10.38
N ALA A 51 2.64 -5.43 11.07
CA ALA A 51 2.10 -6.79 10.90
C ALA A 51 0.59 -6.90 11.22
N ARG A 52 0.01 -5.92 11.91
CA ARG A 52 -1.42 -5.86 12.27
C ARG A 52 -2.23 -5.19 11.17
N ALA A 53 -2.48 -3.89 11.30
CA ALA A 53 -3.29 -3.09 10.40
C ALA A 53 -2.80 -1.64 10.39
N LEU A 54 -3.35 -0.83 9.48
CA LEU A 54 -2.98 0.57 9.31
C LEU A 54 -3.18 1.36 10.60
N GLU A 55 -4.19 1.06 11.41
CA GLU A 55 -4.40 1.71 12.70
C GLU A 55 -3.15 1.67 13.63
N HIS A 56 -2.30 0.65 13.46
CA HIS A 56 -1.08 0.48 14.26
C HIS A 56 0.19 0.95 13.56
N GLY A 57 0.21 0.98 12.22
CA GLY A 57 1.40 1.31 11.43
C GLY A 57 1.32 2.64 10.70
N LEU A 58 0.18 3.36 10.78
CA LEU A 58 -0.07 4.59 10.01
C LEU A 58 1.01 5.65 10.23
N ASP A 59 1.36 5.93 11.49
CA ASP A 59 2.32 6.98 11.82
C ASP A 59 3.71 6.68 11.26
N ASP A 60 4.17 5.43 11.40
CA ASP A 60 5.44 4.99 10.85
C ASP A 60 5.45 4.98 9.33
N LEU A 61 4.35 4.53 8.71
CA LEU A 61 4.21 4.54 7.26
C LEU A 61 4.21 5.96 6.70
N VAL A 62 3.49 6.89 7.34
CA VAL A 62 3.46 8.32 6.98
C VAL A 62 4.83 8.95 7.14
N ARG A 63 5.50 8.74 8.28
CA ARG A 63 6.86 9.23 8.53
C ARG A 63 7.82 8.76 7.44
N ARG A 64 7.73 7.49 7.08
CA ARG A 64 8.59 6.87 6.08
C ARG A 64 8.34 7.39 4.67
N ALA A 65 7.08 7.49 4.26
CA ALA A 65 6.70 8.03 2.96
C ALA A 65 7.12 9.50 2.82
N ARG A 66 7.01 10.30 3.89
CA ARG A 66 7.51 11.69 3.90
C ARG A 66 9.04 11.79 3.77
N ALA A 67 9.77 10.82 4.31
CA ALA A 67 11.23 10.82 4.28
C ALA A 67 11.82 10.42 2.92
N ASP A 68 11.13 9.59 2.14
CA ASP A 68 11.60 9.12 0.84
C ASP A 68 10.46 9.04 -0.19
N ALA A 69 10.52 9.92 -1.20
CA ALA A 69 9.54 9.96 -2.28
C ALA A 69 9.48 8.66 -3.11
N ARG A 70 10.57 7.89 -3.19
CA ARG A 70 10.57 6.57 -3.85
C ARG A 70 9.79 5.56 -3.04
N VAL A 71 9.92 5.58 -1.71
CA VAL A 71 9.08 4.76 -0.83
C VAL A 71 7.63 5.17 -0.99
N ALA A 72 7.31 6.47 -0.91
CA ALA A 72 5.94 6.95 -1.09
C ALA A 72 5.31 6.51 -2.43
N ALA A 73 6.09 6.46 -3.51
CA ALA A 73 5.65 6.01 -4.82
C ALA A 73 5.35 4.51 -4.88
N LEU A 74 6.07 3.70 -4.10
CA LEU A 74 5.88 2.24 -4.04
C LEU A 74 4.82 1.81 -3.02
N VAL A 75 4.46 2.64 -2.04
CA VAL A 75 3.47 2.23 -1.02
C VAL A 75 2.10 2.01 -1.65
N VAL A 76 1.58 0.79 -1.53
CA VAL A 76 0.17 0.44 -1.66
C VAL A 76 -0.40 0.33 -0.25
N ALA A 77 -1.08 1.37 0.23
CA ALA A 77 -1.62 1.38 1.59
C ALA A 77 -2.70 0.30 1.74
N ASP A 78 -2.49 -0.62 2.68
CA ASP A 78 -3.32 -1.80 2.84
C ASP A 78 -3.30 -2.31 4.29
N GLY A 79 -4.39 -2.93 4.75
CA GLY A 79 -4.57 -3.40 6.12
C GLY A 79 -5.64 -2.62 6.85
N GLU A 80 -6.90 -2.95 6.53
CA GLU A 80 -8.08 -2.31 7.14
C GLU A 80 -8.07 -0.79 6.93
N LEU A 81 -7.85 -0.37 5.68
CA LEU A 81 -7.89 1.03 5.28
C LEU A 81 -9.23 1.67 5.67
N HIS A 82 -9.17 2.69 6.51
CA HIS A 82 -10.29 3.55 6.88
C HIS A 82 -10.24 4.85 6.04
N PRO A 83 -11.39 5.45 5.68
CA PRO A 83 -11.42 6.75 4.99
C PRO A 83 -10.53 7.82 5.63
N ASP A 84 -10.49 7.87 6.95
CA ASP A 84 -9.72 8.88 7.71
C ASP A 84 -8.20 8.71 7.57
N HIS A 85 -7.71 7.56 7.11
CA HIS A 85 -6.28 7.34 6.85
C HIS A 85 -5.83 7.99 5.52
N VAL A 86 -6.75 8.11 4.55
CA VAL A 86 -6.44 8.55 3.18
C VAL A 86 -5.82 9.96 3.14
N PRO A 87 -6.36 10.98 3.84
CA PRO A 87 -5.77 12.32 3.83
C PRO A 87 -4.31 12.35 4.34
N TRP A 88 -4.00 11.56 5.37
CA TRP A 88 -2.65 11.51 5.95
C TRP A 88 -1.64 10.87 4.99
N LEU A 89 -2.02 9.73 4.40
CA LEU A 89 -1.22 9.00 3.41
C LEU A 89 -1.03 9.82 2.14
N ALA A 90 -2.08 10.46 1.63
CA ALA A 90 -2.02 11.32 0.46
C ALA A 90 -1.06 12.50 0.68
N ARG A 91 -1.13 13.19 1.84
CA ARG A 91 -0.17 14.26 2.19
C ARG A 91 1.26 13.75 2.37
N ALA A 92 1.44 12.49 2.73
CA ALA A 92 2.75 11.84 2.82
C ALA A 92 3.34 11.45 1.46
N GLY A 93 2.60 11.65 0.36
CA GLY A 93 3.04 11.32 -1.00
C GLY A 93 2.53 9.98 -1.53
N VAL A 94 1.81 9.19 -0.72
CA VAL A 94 1.24 7.90 -1.14
C VAL A 94 0.14 8.11 -2.19
N ARG A 95 0.15 7.29 -3.24
CA ARG A 95 -0.81 7.40 -4.35
C ARG A 95 -1.55 6.09 -4.67
N GLN A 96 -1.16 4.97 -4.07
CA GLN A 96 -1.77 3.67 -4.30
C GLN A 96 -2.45 3.19 -3.01
N PHE A 97 -3.68 2.69 -3.13
CA PHE A 97 -4.53 2.29 -2.00
C PHE A 97 -5.21 0.97 -2.33
N HIS A 98 -5.18 0.01 -1.40
CA HIS A 98 -5.89 -1.25 -1.52
C HIS A 98 -7.23 -1.18 -0.78
N VAL A 99 -8.31 -1.51 -1.46
CA VAL A 99 -9.65 -1.68 -0.88
C VAL A 99 -10.12 -3.10 -1.10
N ALA A 100 -10.73 -3.70 -0.08
CA ALA A 100 -11.21 -5.07 -0.13
C ALA A 100 -12.59 -5.17 0.52
N ASP A 101 -12.65 -5.34 1.83
CA ASP A 101 -13.91 -5.52 2.56
C ASP A 101 -14.74 -4.23 2.54
N GLN A 102 -14.10 -3.06 2.45
CA GLN A 102 -14.75 -1.73 2.44
C GLN A 102 -15.62 -1.46 1.20
N VAL A 103 -15.44 -2.24 0.12
CA VAL A 103 -16.23 -2.12 -1.10
C VAL A 103 -17.28 -3.23 -1.22
N ARG A 104 -17.61 -3.89 -0.10
CA ARG A 104 -18.63 -4.93 -0.02
C ARG A 104 -19.72 -4.53 0.97
N PRO A 105 -21.01 -4.78 0.67
CA PRO A 105 -22.10 -4.47 1.60
C PRO A 105 -21.86 -5.09 2.99
N GLY A 106 -21.89 -4.25 4.02
CA GLY A 106 -21.64 -4.65 5.41
C GLY A 106 -20.24 -5.16 5.71
N GLY A 107 -19.25 -4.94 4.83
CA GLY A 107 -17.87 -5.41 5.03
C GLY A 107 -17.69 -6.92 4.84
N SER A 108 -18.71 -7.63 4.33
CA SER A 108 -18.69 -9.09 4.30
C SER A 108 -17.97 -9.64 3.06
N ARG A 109 -17.01 -10.54 3.28
CA ARG A 109 -16.33 -11.28 2.21
C ARG A 109 -17.25 -12.20 1.40
N LYS A 110 -18.43 -12.53 1.94
CA LYS A 110 -19.45 -13.31 1.23
C LYS A 110 -20.30 -12.46 0.29
N ALA A 111 -20.31 -11.14 0.46
CA ALA A 111 -21.03 -10.23 -0.42
C ALA A 111 -20.20 -9.90 -1.67
N TYR A 112 -20.87 -9.45 -2.74
CA TYR A 112 -20.24 -9.00 -3.98
C TYR A 112 -19.48 -7.67 -3.76
N VAL A 113 -18.62 -7.32 -4.71
CA VAL A 113 -18.03 -5.97 -4.78
C VAL A 113 -19.09 -5.03 -5.33
N ASP A 114 -19.48 -4.04 -4.53
CA ASP A 114 -20.52 -3.08 -4.86
C ASP A 114 -19.92 -1.88 -5.61
N GLU A 115 -20.45 -1.61 -6.81
CA GLU A 115 -19.98 -0.52 -7.67
C GLU A 115 -20.13 0.86 -7.01
N GLY A 116 -21.21 1.08 -6.25
CA GLY A 116 -21.47 2.33 -5.54
C GLY A 116 -20.43 2.58 -4.44
N LEU A 117 -20.04 1.54 -3.70
CA LEU A 117 -18.97 1.61 -2.70
C LEU A 117 -17.60 1.85 -3.36
N VAL A 118 -17.29 1.14 -4.46
CA VAL A 118 -16.05 1.39 -5.24
C VAL A 118 -15.99 2.83 -5.72
N ARG A 119 -17.09 3.35 -6.29
CA ARG A 119 -17.18 4.73 -6.76
C ARG A 119 -16.99 5.73 -5.63
N SER A 120 -17.52 5.44 -4.45
CA SER A 120 -17.38 6.31 -3.26
C SER A 120 -15.93 6.37 -2.80
N TRP A 121 -15.25 5.23 -2.72
CA TRP A 121 -13.81 5.16 -2.44
C TRP A 121 -12.98 5.88 -3.51
N ARG A 122 -13.31 5.71 -4.78
CA ARG A 122 -12.60 6.38 -5.88
C ARG A 122 -12.69 7.90 -5.74
N ARG A 123 -13.88 8.45 -5.46
CA ARG A 123 -14.07 9.89 -5.24
C ARG A 123 -13.28 10.41 -4.04
N LEU A 124 -13.31 9.68 -2.92
CA LEU A 124 -12.53 10.02 -1.74
C LEU A 124 -11.04 10.12 -2.07
N VAL A 125 -10.47 9.06 -2.64
CA VAL A 125 -9.04 9.03 -3.00
C VAL A 125 -8.67 10.16 -3.95
N ASP A 126 -9.48 10.40 -4.99
CA ASP A 126 -9.22 11.48 -5.95
C ASP A 126 -9.26 12.87 -5.31
N THR A 127 -10.21 13.08 -4.41
CA THR A 127 -10.39 14.35 -3.68
C THR A 127 -9.18 14.60 -2.77
N GLU A 128 -8.80 13.63 -1.94
CA GLU A 128 -7.70 13.78 -1.00
C GLU A 128 -6.33 13.88 -1.69
N VAL A 129 -6.12 13.11 -2.77
CA VAL A 129 -4.88 13.22 -3.58
C VAL A 129 -4.81 14.57 -4.29
N ALA A 130 -5.92 15.10 -4.79
CA ALA A 130 -5.95 16.44 -5.38
C ALA A 130 -5.68 17.54 -4.34
N HIS A 131 -6.22 17.41 -3.13
CA HIS A 131 -5.94 18.33 -2.02
C HIS A 131 -4.49 18.30 -1.58
N ALA A 132 -3.86 17.13 -1.52
CA ALA A 132 -2.46 16.99 -1.15
C ALA A 132 -1.46 17.57 -2.17
N ARG A 133 -1.90 17.89 -3.40
CA ARG A 133 -1.07 18.52 -4.44
C ARG A 133 -1.14 20.05 -4.44
N ARG A 134 -2.10 20.64 -3.73
CA ARG A 134 -2.26 22.09 -3.59
C ARG A 134 -1.44 22.60 -2.43
#